data_AF-A0A399MEH5-F1
#
_entry.id   AF-A0A399MEH5-F1
#
_cell.length_a   1.000
_cell.length_b   1.000
_cell.length_c   1.000
_cell.angle_alpha   90.00
_cell.angle_beta   90.00
_cell.angle_gamma   90.00
#
_symmetry.space_group_name_H-M   'P 1'
#
loop_
_entity.id
_entity.type
_entity.pdbx_description
1 polymer ?
#
loop_
_entity_poly.entity_id
_entity_poly.type
_entity_poly.pdbx_seq_one_letter_code
_entity_poly.pdbx_strand_id
1 'polypeptide(L)' 'MTATPKMRGQQTKPTTAEVRDAWARLRDAAGKGDVQANALLIALTENKPAFSLPPVLSQAG' A
#
# COMPACT_ATOMS: atom_id res chain seq x y z
N MET A 1 0.27 -25.80 -28.69
CA MET A 1 0.21 -24.37 -28.35
C MET A 1 0.64 -24.22 -26.90
N THR A 2 1.89 -23.87 -26.63
CA THR A 2 2.45 -23.76 -25.28
C THR A 2 2.29 -22.32 -24.79
N ALA A 3 1.37 -22.08 -23.86
CA ALA A 3 1.19 -20.80 -23.22
C ALA A 3 2.31 -20.57 -22.20
N THR A 4 3.19 -19.60 -22.46
CA THR A 4 4.21 -19.17 -21.51
C THR A 4 3.51 -18.47 -20.32
N PRO A 5 3.66 -18.95 -19.07
CA PRO A 5 3.10 -18.22 -17.93
C PRO A 5 3.79 -16.86 -17.82
N LYS A 6 2.99 -15.80 -17.78
CA LYS A 6 3.45 -14.41 -17.66
C LYS A 6 4.14 -14.27 -16.30
N MET A 7 5.48 -14.37 -16.30
CA MET A 7 6.30 -14.19 -15.10
C MET A 7 6.06 -12.76 -14.59
N ARG A 8 5.28 -12.63 -13.51
CA ARG A 8 5.13 -11.35 -12.80
C ARG A 8 6.50 -11.07 -12.18
N GLY A 9 7.26 -10.17 -12.77
CA GLY A 9 8.58 -9.80 -12.27
C GLY A 9 8.52 -9.40 -10.80
N GLN A 10 9.61 -9.65 -10.08
CA GLN A 10 9.83 -9.27 -8.68
C GLN A 10 9.83 -7.74 -8.55
N GLN A 11 8.66 -7.13 -8.52
CA GLN A 11 8.55 -5.75 -8.06
C GLN A 11 8.46 -5.77 -6.54
N THR A 12 9.62 -5.90 -5.89
CA THR A 12 9.77 -6.02 -4.44
C THR A 12 9.46 -4.71 -3.71
N LYS A 13 9.43 -3.57 -4.41
CA LYS A 13 9.16 -2.25 -3.85
C LYS A 13 8.22 -1.46 -4.77
N PRO A 14 7.20 -0.77 -4.22
CA PRO A 14 6.35 0.11 -5.02
C PRO A 14 7.22 1.20 -5.66
N THR A 15 6.97 1.46 -6.95
CA THR A 15 7.61 2.55 -7.67
C THR A 15 7.15 3.90 -7.13
N THR A 16 7.94 4.96 -7.33
CA THR A 16 7.56 6.31 -6.96
C THR A 16 6.25 6.75 -7.60
N ALA A 17 5.96 6.29 -8.83
CA ALA A 17 4.71 6.55 -9.51
C ALA A 17 3.51 5.92 -8.78
N GLU A 18 3.62 4.65 -8.39
CA GLU A 18 2.56 3.96 -7.65
C GLU A 18 2.35 4.55 -6.25
N VAL A 19 3.43 4.94 -5.57
CA VAL A 19 3.33 5.63 -4.28
C VAL A 19 2.56 6.95 -4.46
N ARG A 20 2.92 7.76 -5.47
CA ARG A 20 2.23 9.01 -5.77
C ARG A 20 0.76 8.79 -6.06
N ASP A 21 0.43 7.79 -6.86
CA ASP A 21 -0.93 7.48 -7.25
C ASP A 21 -1.75 6.97 -6.05
N ALA A 22 -1.14 6.19 -5.14
CA ALA A 22 -1.77 5.78 -3.90
C ALA A 22 -2.09 6.99 -2.99
N TRP A 23 -1.15 7.93 -2.83
CA TRP A 23 -1.41 9.18 -2.10
C TRP A 23 -2.50 10.04 -2.72
N ALA A 24 -2.61 10.07 -4.05
CA ALA A 24 -3.69 10.78 -4.74
C ALA A 24 -5.06 10.15 -4.40
N ARG A 25 -5.16 8.83 -4.44
CA ARG A 25 -6.39 8.09 -4.10
C ARG A 25 -6.81 8.30 -2.64
N LEU A 26 -5.85 8.25 -1.70
CA LEU A 26 -6.13 8.48 -0.29
C LEU A 26 -6.64 9.91 -0.02
N ARG A 27 -6.04 10.92 -0.66
CA ARG A 27 -6.49 12.31 -0.52
C ARG A 27 -7.87 12.54 -1.14
N ASP A 28 -8.16 11.93 -2.28
CA ASP A 28 -9.48 11.99 -2.90
C ASP A 28 -10.56 11.34 -2.02
N ALA A 29 -10.29 10.16 -1.46
CA ALA A 29 -11.20 9.50 -0.52
C ALA A 29 -11.40 10.31 0.78
N ALA A 30 -10.32 10.87 1.33
CA ALA A 30 -10.39 11.73 2.50
C ALA A 30 -11.21 13.00 2.26
N GLY A 31 -11.05 13.63 1.09
CA GLY A 31 -11.83 14.81 0.68
C GLY A 31 -13.33 14.52 0.50
N LYS A 32 -13.69 13.25 0.25
CA LYS A 32 -15.08 12.76 0.19
C LYS A 32 -15.66 12.42 1.57
N GLY A 33 -14.87 12.54 2.64
CA GLY A 33 -15.31 12.26 4.01
C GLY A 33 -15.04 10.83 4.49
N ASP A 34 -14.21 10.05 3.81
CA ASP A 34 -13.83 8.71 4.27
C ASP A 34 -12.96 8.79 5.54
N VAL A 35 -13.51 8.33 6.65
CA VAL A 35 -12.85 8.36 7.98
C VAL A 35 -11.61 7.47 8.02
N GLN A 36 -11.62 6.33 7.32
CA GLN A 36 -10.48 5.41 7.28
C GLN A 36 -9.32 6.00 6.49
N ALA A 37 -9.61 6.67 5.37
CA ALA A 37 -8.59 7.38 4.59
C ALA A 37 -7.95 8.52 5.40
N ASN A 38 -8.76 9.31 6.13
CA ASN A 38 -8.25 10.35 7.02
C ASN A 38 -7.37 9.77 8.15
N ALA A 39 -7.81 8.70 8.81
CA ALA A 39 -7.03 8.03 9.85
C ALA A 39 -5.70 7.47 9.30
N LEU A 40 -5.72 6.90 8.10
CA LEU A 40 -4.53 6.35 7.45
C LEU A 40 -3.52 7.44 7.07
N LEU A 41 -3.99 8.57 6.54
CA LEU A 41 -3.13 9.73 6.24
C LEU A 41 -2.44 10.24 7.51
N ILE A 42 -3.17 10.36 8.63
CA ILE A 42 -2.61 10.77 9.92
C ILE A 42 -1.57 9.76 10.41
N ALA A 43 -1.90 8.46 10.41
CA ALA A 43 -0.99 7.41 10.86
C ALA A 43 0.33 7.40 10.07
N LEU A 44 0.25 7.59 8.75
CA LEU A 44 1.43 7.69 7.87
C LEU A 44 2.26 8.95 8.16
N THR A 45 1.64 10.10 8.46
CA THR A 45 2.37 11.33 8.81
C THR A 45 3.09 11.23 10.15
N GLU A 46 2.53 10.50 11.11
CA GLU A 46 3.15 10.25 12.41
C GLU A 46 4.22 9.15 12.36
N ASN A 47 4.47 8.57 11.19
CA ASN A 47 5.35 7.42 10.98
C ASN A 47 5.03 6.25 11.94
N LYS A 48 3.76 6.14 12.34
CA LYS A 48 3.27 5.04 13.16
C LYS A 48 2.92 3.89 12.22
N PRO A 49 3.30 2.64 12.54
CA PRO A 49 2.85 1.49 11.77
C PRO A 49 1.32 1.44 11.83
N ALA A 50 0.67 1.83 10.72
CA ALA A 50 -0.79 1.87 10.61
C ALA A 50 -1.42 0.47 10.75
N PHE A 51 -0.60 -0.58 10.60
CA PHE A 51 -0.99 -1.97 10.75
C PHE A 51 0.04 -2.67 11.64
N SER A 52 -0.40 -3.19 12.79
CA SER A 52 0.30 -4.31 13.43
C SER A 52 0.12 -5.51 12.50
N LEU A 53 1.16 -5.86 11.73
CA LEU A 53 1.11 -7.05 10.90
C LEU A 53 0.84 -8.26 11.82
N PRO A 54 -0.14 -9.13 11.49
CA PRO A 54 -0.29 -10.37 12.24
C PRO A 54 1.03 -11.16 12.19
N PRO A 55 1.42 -11.85 13.28
CA PRO A 55 2.73 -12.47 13.42
C PRO A 55 3.10 -13.48 12.31
N VAL A 56 2.11 -13.94 11.54
CA VAL A 56 2.29 -14.84 10.38
C VAL A 56 3.11 -14.22 9.24
N LEU A 57 3.15 -12.89 9.13
CA LEU A 57 3.97 -12.20 8.12
C LEU A 57 5.33 -11.72 8.67
N SER A 58 5.59 -11.95 9.96
CA SER A 58 6.83 -11.54 10.63
C SER A 58 7.91 -12.63 10.64
N GLN A 59 7.61 -13.83 10.11
CA GLN A 59 8.58 -14.93 9.90
C GLN A 59 8.83 -15.15 8.41
N ALA A 60 9.51 -14.21 7.78
CA ALA A 60 10.21 -14.44 6.51
C ALA A 60 11.48 -13.57 6.53
N GLY A 61 12.41 -13.97 7.40
CA GLY A 61 13.75 -13.43 7.56
C GLY A 61 14.69 -14.55 7.90
#